data_AF-A0A8T5PMJ9-F1
#
_entry.id   AF-A0A8T5PMJ9-F1
#
_cell.length_a   1.000
_cell.length_b   1.000
_cell.length_c   1.000
_cell.angle_alpha   90.00
_cell.angle_beta   90.00
_cell.angle_gamma   90.00
#
_symmetry.space_group_name_H-M   'P 1'
#
loop_
_entity.id
_entity.type
_entity.pdbx_description
1 polymer ?
#
loop_
_entity_poly.entity_id
_entity_poly.type
_entity_poly.pdbx_seq_one_letter_code
_entity_poly.pdbx_strand_id
1 'polypeptide(L)' 'MFHKIKFSPNYLFWNQNSVFEVFLTVGEIEKIKNQIQEMIDLQKDSVLFYILKSDKFLIKENLGLNRNKISTIL' A
#
# COMPACT_ATOMS: atom_id res chain seq x y z
N MET A 1 -3.29 2.11 12.01
CA MET A 1 -2.56 3.37 11.81
C MET A 1 -2.87 4.00 10.45
N PHE A 2 -2.88 3.22 9.38
CA PHE A 2 -3.05 3.71 8.00
C PHE A 2 -4.49 4.00 7.54
N HIS A 3 -5.50 3.84 8.40
CA HIS A 3 -6.93 4.04 8.05
C HIS A 3 -7.30 5.49 7.72
N LYS A 4 -6.39 6.45 7.96
CA LYS A 4 -6.57 7.88 7.64
C LYS A 4 -5.93 8.29 6.31
N ILE A 5 -5.15 7.42 5.67
CA ILE A 5 -4.56 7.71 4.37
C ILE A 5 -5.66 7.60 3.32
N LYS A 6 -5.86 8.70 2.58
CA LYS A 6 -6.82 8.73 1.48
C LYS A 6 -6.12 8.26 0.21
N PHE A 7 -6.25 6.98 -0.09
CA PHE A 7 -5.91 6.44 -1.40
C PHE A 7 -7.00 6.81 -2.40
N SER A 8 -6.62 7.08 -3.64
CA SER A 8 -7.59 7.05 -4.75
C SER A 8 -8.17 5.62 -4.80
N PRO A 9 -9.50 5.42 -4.95
CA PRO A 9 -10.16 4.12 -4.83
C PRO A 9 -9.73 3.07 -5.86
N ASN A 10 -8.86 3.44 -6.80
CA ASN A 10 -8.33 2.54 -7.80
C ASN A 10 -7.24 1.65 -7.17
N TYR A 11 -7.66 0.45 -6.75
CA TYR A 11 -6.81 -0.72 -6.49
C TYR A 11 -5.99 -0.73 -5.20
N LEU A 12 -6.61 -0.43 -4.05
CA LEU A 12 -6.00 -0.74 -2.76
C LEU A 12 -6.11 -2.25 -2.49
N PHE A 13 -5.02 -2.99 -2.72
CA PHE A 13 -4.90 -4.35 -2.22
C PHE A 13 -4.27 -4.28 -0.83
N TRP A 14 -5.10 -4.34 0.21
CA TRP A 14 -4.60 -4.77 1.51
C TRP A 14 -4.19 -6.22 1.33
N ASN A 15 -2.92 -6.58 1.54
CA ASN A 15 -2.43 -7.95 1.30
C ASN A 15 -2.05 -8.64 2.61
N GLN A 16 -1.52 -7.85 3.56
CA GLN A 16 -1.15 -8.27 4.91
C GLN A 16 -1.39 -7.11 5.88
N ASN A 17 -1.31 -7.38 7.20
CA ASN A 17 -1.61 -6.39 8.25
C ASN A 17 -0.96 -5.01 8.01
N SER A 18 0.26 -4.99 7.46
CA SER A 18 1.05 -3.78 7.23
C SER A 18 1.57 -3.63 5.79
N VAL A 19 1.00 -4.36 4.82
CA VAL A 19 1.39 -4.27 3.40
C VAL A 19 0.21 -3.83 2.56
N PHE A 20 0.42 -2.72 1.83
CA PHE A 20 -0.53 -2.13 0.91
C PHE A 20 0.11 -2.04 -0.46
N GLU A 21 -0.62 -2.50 -1.48
CA GLU A 21 -0.19 -2.43 -2.88
C GLU A 21 -1.22 -1.62 -3.66
N VAL A 22 -0.75 -0.60 -4.41
CA VAL A 22 -1.61 0.37 -5.09
C VAL A 22 -0.99 0.80 -6.41
N PHE A 23 -1.80 1.02 -7.43
CA PHE A 23 -1.39 1.68 -8.66
C PHE A 23 -1.57 3.20 -8.52
N LEU A 24 -0.49 3.96 -8.68
CA LEU A 24 -0.47 5.40 -8.44
C LEU A 24 0.28 6.12 -9.55
N THR A 25 -0.18 7.31 -9.89
CA THR A 25 0.61 8.27 -10.67
C THR A 25 1.76 8.83 -9.81
N VAL A 26 2.78 9.44 -10.45
CA VAL A 26 3.91 10.04 -9.73
C VAL A 26 3.45 11.10 -8.72
N GLY A 27 2.51 11.96 -9.09
CA GLY A 27 1.99 12.99 -8.17
C GLY A 27 1.22 12.42 -6.98
N GLU A 28 0.52 11.30 -7.16
CA GLU A 28 -0.16 10.61 -6.05
C GLU A 28 0.83 9.95 -5.08
N ILE A 29 1.95 9.41 -5.60
CA ILE A 29 3.03 8.86 -4.77
C ILE A 29 3.59 9.94 -3.84
N GLU A 30 3.88 11.13 -4.37
CA GLU A 30 4.39 12.25 -3.57
C GLU A 30 3.40 12.68 -2.48
N LYS A 31 2.11 12.79 -2.83
CA LYS A 31 1.05 13.12 -1.88
C LYS A 31 0.98 12.11 -0.74
N ILE A 32 1.07 10.81 -1.03
CA ILE A 32 1.03 9.75 -0.02
C ILE A 32 2.27 9.78 0.88
N LYS A 33 3.45 10.01 0.33
CA LYS A 33 4.68 10.16 1.11
C LYS A 33 4.56 11.29 2.14
N ASN A 34 4.02 12.44 1.72
CA ASN A 34 3.80 13.57 2.62
C ASN A 34 2.80 13.23 3.73
N GLN A 35 1.66 12.63 3.38
CA GLN A 35 0.67 12.20 4.37
C GLN A 35 1.23 11.19 5.38
N ILE A 36 2.03 10.22 4.92
CA ILE A 36 2.67 9.24 5.80
C ILE A 36 3.66 9.92 6.73
N GLN A 37 4.49 10.83 6.21
CA GLN A 37 5.48 11.56 7.02
C GLN A 37 4.82 12.38 8.14
N GLU A 38 3.65 12.98 7.89
CA GLU A 38 2.87 13.70 8.90
C GLU A 38 2.26 12.77 9.97
N MET A 39 2.14 11.47 9.69
CA MET A 39 1.45 10.51 10.56
C MET A 39 2.38 9.64 11.41
N ILE A 40 3.66 9.51 11.05
CA ILE A 40 4.61 8.59 11.71
C ILE A 40 5.60 9.34 12.62
N ASP A 41 6.08 8.69 13.67
CA ASP A 41 7.22 9.16 14.46
C ASP A 41 8.52 8.62 13.84
N LEU A 42 9.29 9.46 13.16
CA LEU A 42 10.51 9.05 12.45
C LEU A 42 11.61 8.46 13.37
N GLN A 43 11.49 8.60 14.70
CA GLN A 43 12.42 7.97 15.65
C GLN A 43 12.02 6.55 16.05
N LYS A 44 10.78 6.14 15.76
CA LYS A 44 10.21 4.85 16.20
C LYS A 44 9.65 4.02 15.05
N ASP A 45 9.18 4.69 14.02
CA ASP A 45 8.45 4.12 12.91
C ASP A 45 9.31 4.17 11.64
N SER A 46 9.06 3.23 10.74
CA SER A 46 9.65 3.23 9.40
C SER A 46 8.62 2.78 8.37
N VAL A 47 8.75 3.31 7.15
CA VAL A 47 7.91 2.93 6.01
C VAL A 47 8.80 2.70 4.81
N LEU A 48 8.64 1.53 4.19
CA LEU A 48 9.38 1.13 3.01
C LEU A 48 8.48 1.22 1.78
N PHE A 49 8.96 1.92 0.74
CA PHE A 49 8.25 2.05 -0.52
C PHE A 49 8.95 1.26 -1.62
N TYR A 50 8.28 0.23 -2.14
CA TYR A 50 8.65 -0.43 -3.38
C TYR A 50 7.88 0.23 -4.53
N ILE A 51 8.58 0.99 -5.38
CA ILE A 51 7.98 1.67 -6.54
C ILE A 51 8.43 0.94 -7.81
N LEU A 52 7.48 0.29 -8.46
CA LEU A 52 7.70 -0.44 -9.71
C LEU A 52 7.07 0.34 -10.88
N LYS A 53 7.80 0.47 -11.98
CA LYS A 53 7.26 1.09 -13.21
C LYS A 53 6.24 0.20 -13.93
N SER A 54 6.29 -1.11 -13.67
CA SER A 54 5.40 -2.12 -14.22
C SER A 54 5.44 -3.35 -13.31
N ASP A 55 4.32 -4.05 -13.23
CA ASP A 55 4.16 -5.34 -12.53
C ASP A 55 4.52 -6.55 -13.41
N LYS A 56 4.97 -6.34 -14.66
CA LYS A 56 5.25 -7.40 -15.64
C LYS A 56 6.17 -8.51 -15.14
N PHE A 57 7.09 -8.19 -14.23
CA PHE A 57 8.04 -9.15 -13.66
C PHE A 57 7.90 -9.28 -12.14
N LEU A 58 6.78 -8.83 -11.58
CA LEU A 58 6.53 -8.92 -10.16
C LEU A 58 6.07 -10.34 -9.81
N ILE A 59 6.95 -11.08 -9.14
CA ILE A 59 6.61 -12.38 -8.56
C ILE A 59 6.21 -12.16 -7.10
N LYS A 60 5.01 -12.61 -6.73
CA LYS A 60 4.51 -12.58 -5.35
C LYS A 60 4.32 -14.00 -4.87
N GLU A 61 5.01 -14.35 -3.80
CA GLU A 61 4.78 -15.60 -3.07
C GLU A 61 4.25 -15.27 -1.69
N ASN A 62 3.25 -16.01 -1.23
CA ASN A 62 2.68 -15.85 0.10
C ASN A 62 2.74 -17.20 0.82
N LEU A 63 3.23 -17.18 2.06
CA LEU A 63 3.29 -18.34 2.93
C LEU A 63 2.36 -18.10 4.13
N GLY A 64 1.36 -18.98 4.30
CA GLY A 64 0.41 -18.92 5.41
C GLY A 64 -0.96 -18.31 5.04
N LEU A 65 -1.70 -17.86 6.05
CA LEU A 65 -3.09 -17.41 5.88
C LEU A 65 -3.17 -16.04 5.22
N ASN A 66 -3.73 -16.01 4.02
CA ASN A 66 -4.13 -14.76 3.37
C ASN A 66 -5.42 -14.24 4.02
N ARG A 67 -5.38 -13.05 4.62
CA ARG A 67 -6.54 -12.42 5.28
C ARG A 67 -7.46 -11.69 4.29
N ASN A 68 -7.15 -11.72 2.99
CA ASN A 68 -7.99 -11.11 1.97
C ASN A 68 -9.24 -11.95 1.74
N LYS A 69 -10.32 -11.58 2.43
CA LYS A 69 -11.66 -11.74 1.87
C LYS A 69 -11.75 -10.81 0.67
N ILE A 70 -11.50 -11.35 -0.52
CA ILE A 70 -12.00 -10.75 -1.76
C ILE A 70 -13.53 -10.89 -1.68
N SER A 71 -14.21 -9.90 -1.13
CA SER A 71 -15.63 -9.71 -1.47
C SER A 71 -15.64 -9.04 -2.83
N THR A 72 -15.71 -9.84 -3.89
CA THR A 72 -16.25 -9.37 -5.15
C THR A 72 -17.70 -8.99 -4.86
N ILE A 73 -17.96 -7.71 -4.61
CA ILE A 73 -19.32 -7.19 -4.70
C ILE A 73 -19.57 -7.11 -6.21
N LEU A 74 -20.34 -8.06 -6.73
CA LEU A 74 -21.01 -7.96 -8.02
C LEU A 74 -22.04 -6.82 -7.97
#